data_AF-A0A835X241-F1
#
_entry.id   AF-A0A835X241-F1
#
_cell.length_a   1.000
_cell.length_b   1.000
_cell.length_c   1.000
_cell.angle_alpha   90.00
_cell.angle_beta   90.00
_cell.angle_gamma   90.00
#
_symmetry.space_group_name_H-M   'P 1'
#
loop_
_entity.id
_entity.type
_entity.pdbx_description
1 polymer ?
#
loop_
_entity_poly.entity_id
_entity_poly.type
_entity_poly.pdbx_seq_one_letter_code
_entity_poly.pdbx_strand_id
1 'polypeptide(L)'
;MTLSKMDDGIYVDDAISLNDVDAIIFDCDGVLIDVTNSYDEAIIKTTDFILKEYAKVSNAIPVTSQIIDAFKKTGGFNDEVDLTYASIISLTAAKKLNKDG
;
A
#
# COMPACT_ATOMS: atom_id res chain seq x y z
N MET A 1 17.79 19.45 -8.66
CA MET A 1 16.68 20.40 -8.50
C MET A 1 16.82 20.94 -7.09
N THR A 2 17.01 22.24 -6.92
CA THR A 2 17.19 22.86 -5.60
C THR A 2 15.96 23.70 -5.34
N LEU A 3 15.19 23.34 -4.32
CA LEU A 3 13.96 24.06 -3.98
C LEU A 3 14.28 25.25 -3.06
N SER A 4 13.70 26.40 -3.34
CA SER A 4 13.76 27.61 -2.51
C SER A 4 12.52 27.70 -1.62
N LYS A 5 12.69 28.05 -0.32
CA LYS A 5 11.54 28.20 0.59
C LYS A 5 10.84 29.53 0.31
N MET A 6 9.55 29.47 -0.02
CA MET A 6 8.72 30.66 -0.27
C MET A 6 7.86 31.01 0.97
N ASP A 7 7.31 29.99 1.63
CA ASP A 7 6.52 30.12 2.87
C ASP A 7 6.68 28.84 3.71
N ASP A 8 6.07 28.77 4.89
CA ASP A 8 6.11 27.58 5.72
C ASP A 8 5.41 26.38 5.05
N GLY A 9 6.15 25.29 4.89
CA GLY A 9 5.70 24.11 4.13
C GLY A 9 5.64 24.30 2.61
N ILE A 10 5.94 25.49 2.07
CA ILE A 10 5.86 25.78 0.62
C ILE A 10 7.27 26.04 0.07
N TYR A 11 7.67 25.16 -0.85
CA TYR A 11 8.96 25.21 -1.53
C TYR A 11 8.74 25.25 -3.04
N VAL A 12 9.49 26.11 -3.72
CA VAL A 12 9.32 26.38 -5.16
C VAL A 12 10.63 26.07 -5.88
N ASP A 13 10.53 25.50 -7.08
CA ASP A 13 11.66 25.45 -8.01
C ASP A 13 11.66 26.75 -8.82
N ASP A 14 12.79 27.46 -8.84
CA ASP A 14 12.96 28.72 -9.56
C ASP A 14 12.73 28.57 -11.09
N ALA A 15 12.62 27.33 -11.59
CA ALA A 15 12.22 27.01 -12.97
C ALA A 15 10.77 27.39 -13.32
N ILE A 16 9.89 27.64 -12.34
CA ILE A 16 8.46 27.93 -12.57
C ILE A 16 8.04 29.22 -11.86
N SER A 17 7.50 30.17 -12.63
CA SER A 17 6.80 31.34 -12.11
C SER A 17 5.34 30.98 -11.83
N LEU A 18 4.92 31.06 -10.56
CA LEU A 18 3.54 30.77 -10.14
C LEU A 18 2.52 31.78 -10.71
N ASN A 19 2.96 32.97 -11.11
CA ASN A 19 2.08 33.99 -11.70
C ASN A 19 1.59 33.63 -13.10
N ASP A 20 2.24 32.67 -13.76
CA ASP A 20 1.94 32.25 -15.14
C ASP A 20 1.15 30.94 -15.19
N VAL A 21 0.60 30.49 -14.06
CA VAL A 21 -0.13 29.21 -13.94
C VAL A 21 -1.64 29.43 -14.02
N ASP A 22 -2.27 28.92 -15.08
CA ASP A 22 -3.73 28.98 -15.27
C ASP A 22 -4.51 27.92 -14.46
N ALA A 23 -3.86 26.78 -14.17
CA ALA A 23 -4.48 25.67 -13.48
C ALA A 23 -3.46 24.82 -12.72
N ILE A 24 -3.90 24.24 -11.60
CA ILE A 24 -3.13 23.29 -10.80
C ILE A 24 -3.92 21.98 -10.77
N ILE A 25 -3.24 20.87 -11.07
CA ILE A 25 -3.80 19.53 -10.99
C ILE A 25 -3.20 18.83 -9.79
N PHE A 26 -4.06 18.35 -8.91
CA PHE A 26 -3.67 17.57 -7.74
C PHE A 26 -4.06 16.12 -7.94
N ASP A 27 -3.16 15.21 -7.57
CA ASP A 27 -3.54 13.83 -7.32
C ASP A 27 -4.39 13.74 -6.05
N CYS A 28 -5.12 12.65 -5.86
CA CYS A 28 -5.92 12.42 -4.67
C CYS A 28 -5.08 11.75 -3.58
N ASP A 29 -4.67 10.50 -3.82
CA ASP A 29 -4.11 9.64 -2.80
C ASP A 29 -2.65 9.99 -2.53
N GLY A 30 -2.32 10.29 -1.27
CA GLY A 30 -0.98 10.75 -0.90
C GLY A 30 -0.69 12.22 -1.24
N VAL A 31 -1.68 12.96 -1.77
CA VAL A 31 -1.59 14.41 -2.01
C VAL A 31 -2.71 15.16 -1.30
N LEU A 32 -3.97 14.96 -1.71
CA LEU A 32 -5.14 15.56 -1.06
C LEU A 32 -5.70 14.71 0.07
N ILE A 33 -5.46 13.39 0.02
CA ILE A 33 -5.99 12.40 0.96
C ILE A 33 -4.82 11.68 1.63
N ASP A 34 -4.80 11.67 2.96
CA ASP A 34 -3.87 10.84 3.74
C ASP A 34 -4.33 9.38 3.71
N VAL A 35 -3.55 8.54 3.05
CA VAL A 35 -3.81 7.12 2.85
C VAL A 35 -2.96 6.21 3.74
N THR A 36 -2.23 6.77 4.72
CA THR A 36 -1.25 6.03 5.56
C THR A 36 -1.83 4.78 6.21
N ASN A 37 -3.10 4.80 6.63
CA ASN A 37 -3.76 3.68 7.33
C ASN A 37 -4.92 3.07 6.52
N SER A 38 -4.79 3.00 5.19
CA SER A 38 -5.87 2.58 4.28
C SER A 38 -5.62 1.21 3.62
N TYR A 39 -4.96 1.17 2.46
CA TYR A 39 -4.84 -0.01 1.60
C TYR A 39 -4.15 -1.19 2.28
N ASP A 40 -2.98 -0.95 2.90
CA ASP A 40 -2.25 -1.99 3.63
C ASP A 40 -3.10 -2.58 4.76
N GLU A 41 -3.74 -1.71 5.53
CA GLU A 41 -4.63 -2.10 6.63
C GLU A 41 -5.83 -2.92 6.13
N ALA A 42 -6.37 -2.58 4.97
CA ALA A 42 -7.46 -3.34 4.35
C ALA A 42 -6.98 -4.74 3.91
N ILE A 43 -5.81 -4.84 3.29
CA ILE A 43 -5.20 -6.13 2.92
C ILE A 43 -4.98 -7.00 4.16
N ILE A 44 -4.35 -6.44 5.20
CA ILE A 44 -4.00 -7.16 6.44
C ILE A 44 -5.26 -7.66 7.13
N LYS A 45 -6.22 -6.76 7.41
CA LYS A 45 -7.47 -7.12 8.10
C LYS A 45 -8.29 -8.13 7.32
N THR A 46 -8.38 -7.98 6.00
CA THR A 46 -9.13 -8.92 5.16
C THR A 46 -8.47 -10.28 5.13
N THR A 47 -7.14 -10.33 4.99
CA THR A 47 -6.39 -11.59 5.02
C THR A 47 -6.58 -12.31 6.35
N ASP A 48 -6.38 -11.61 7.47
CA ASP A 48 -6.54 -12.17 8.82
C ASP A 48 -7.97 -12.69 9.06
N PHE A 49 -8.97 -11.90 8.68
CA PHE A 49 -10.37 -12.28 8.80
C PHE A 49 -10.69 -13.55 8.01
N ILE A 50 -10.27 -13.63 6.75
CA ILE A 50 -10.56 -14.79 5.90
C ILE A 50 -9.81 -16.04 6.39
N LEU A 51 -8.54 -15.90 6.77
CA LEU A 51 -7.75 -17.02 7.29
C LEU A 51 -8.39 -17.62 8.54
N LYS A 52 -8.79 -16.76 9.48
CA LYS A 52 -9.39 -17.19 10.74
C LYS A 52 -10.80 -17.76 10.54
N GLU A 53 -11.68 -17.01 9.89
CA GLU A 53 -13.11 -17.34 9.87
C GLU A 53 -13.46 -18.40 8.81
N TYR A 54 -12.76 -18.42 7.68
CA TYR A 54 -13.08 -19.33 6.57
C TYR A 54 -12.05 -20.44 6.39
N ALA A 55 -10.75 -20.12 6.38
CA ALA A 55 -9.71 -21.14 6.18
C ALA A 55 -9.37 -21.93 7.45
N LYS A 56 -9.85 -21.48 8.62
CA LYS A 56 -9.57 -22.04 9.95
C LYS A 56 -8.07 -22.13 10.26
N VAL A 57 -7.31 -21.15 9.79
CA VAL A 57 -5.88 -20.97 10.05
C VAL A 57 -5.72 -19.85 11.08
N SER A 58 -5.42 -20.20 12.32
CA SER A 58 -5.30 -19.25 13.44
C SER A 58 -3.86 -18.90 13.80
N ASN A 59 -2.87 -19.55 13.18
CA ASN A 59 -1.46 -19.42 13.50
C ASN A 59 -0.59 -19.16 12.26
N ALA A 60 -1.15 -18.47 11.25
CA ALA A 60 -0.38 -18.01 10.10
C ALA A 60 0.62 -16.93 10.51
N ILE A 61 1.68 -16.77 9.73
CA ILE A 61 2.52 -15.58 9.84
C ILE A 61 1.70 -14.33 9.48
N PRO A 62 1.94 -13.19 10.13
CA PRO A 62 1.21 -11.97 9.82
C PRO A 62 1.65 -11.41 8.46
N VAL A 63 0.69 -10.96 7.67
CA VAL A 63 0.98 -10.09 6.52
C VAL A 63 1.40 -8.72 7.06
N THR A 64 2.50 -8.18 6.55
CA THR A 64 3.04 -6.88 6.98
C THR A 64 3.18 -5.95 5.77
N SER A 65 3.26 -4.64 6.00
CA SER A 65 3.54 -3.66 4.95
C SER A 65 4.81 -3.98 4.16
N GLN A 66 5.83 -4.57 4.80
CA GLN A 66 7.06 -5.00 4.11
C GLN A 66 6.80 -6.13 3.10
N ILE A 67 5.91 -7.07 3.44
CA ILE A 67 5.48 -8.13 2.52
C ILE A 67 4.66 -7.52 1.39
N ILE A 68 3.72 -6.62 1.69
CA ILE A 68 2.87 -5.93 0.70
C ILE A 68 3.75 -5.16 -0.30
N ASP A 69 4.72 -4.38 0.18
CA ASP A 69 5.67 -3.66 -0.64
C ASP A 69 6.49 -4.60 -1.54
N ALA A 70 6.91 -5.75 -1.01
CA ALA A 70 7.65 -6.75 -1.78
C ALA A 70 6.78 -7.32 -2.92
N PHE A 71 5.50 -7.60 -2.66
CA PHE A 71 4.54 -8.01 -3.68
C PHE A 71 4.35 -6.94 -4.75
N LYS A 72 4.10 -5.69 -4.36
CA LYS A 72 3.91 -4.57 -5.31
C LYS A 72 5.15 -4.36 -6.20
N LYS A 73 6.36 -4.51 -5.65
CA LYS A 73 7.63 -4.40 -6.40
C LYS A 73 7.83 -5.47 -7.46
N THR A 74 7.11 -6.59 -7.41
CA THR A 74 7.16 -7.60 -8.49
C THR A 74 6.46 -7.15 -9.78
N GLY A 75 5.63 -6.09 -9.71
CA GLY A 75 4.84 -5.56 -10.81
C GLY A 75 3.55 -6.33 -11.12
N GLY A 76 3.41 -7.57 -10.63
CA GLY A 76 2.23 -8.42 -10.87
C GLY A 76 1.09 -8.25 -9.86
N PHE A 77 1.30 -7.50 -8.77
CA PHE A 77 0.36 -7.36 -7.65
C PHE A 77 0.13 -5.89 -7.29
N ASN A 78 -0.12 -5.06 -8.30
CA ASN A 78 -0.44 -3.66 -8.07
C ASN A 78 -1.87 -3.46 -7.53
N ASP A 79 -2.74 -4.45 -7.71
CA ASP A 79 -4.11 -4.48 -7.20
C ASP A 79 -4.18 -5.12 -5.81
N GLU A 80 -4.85 -4.45 -4.87
CA GLU A 80 -4.98 -4.89 -3.48
C GLU A 80 -5.77 -6.20 -3.34
N VAL A 81 -6.76 -6.45 -4.21
CA VAL A 81 -7.58 -7.67 -4.18
C VAL A 81 -6.75 -8.87 -4.61
N ASP A 82 -5.99 -8.74 -5.69
CA ASP A 82 -5.08 -9.79 -6.18
C ASP A 82 -4.01 -10.14 -5.13
N LEU A 83 -3.41 -9.13 -4.50
CA LEU A 83 -2.42 -9.32 -3.44
C LEU A 83 -3.02 -10.00 -2.21
N THR A 84 -4.20 -9.54 -1.78
CA THR A 84 -4.95 -10.15 -0.65
C THR A 84 -5.27 -11.61 -0.94
N TYR A 85 -5.77 -11.89 -2.15
CA TYR A 85 -6.08 -13.24 -2.59
C TYR A 85 -4.83 -14.14 -2.58
N ALA A 86 -3.72 -13.67 -3.18
CA ALA A 86 -2.46 -14.39 -3.21
C ALA A 86 -1.92 -14.69 -1.80
N SER A 87 -2.05 -13.74 -0.87
CA SER A 87 -1.66 -13.91 0.53
C SER A 87 -2.49 -15.01 1.21
N ILE A 88 -3.82 -14.97 1.07
CA ILE A 88 -4.73 -15.96 1.67
C ILE A 88 -4.42 -17.37 1.16
N ILE A 89 -4.29 -17.56 -0.16
CA ILE A 89 -4.05 -18.89 -0.73
C ILE A 89 -2.68 -19.43 -0.34
N SER A 90 -1.65 -18.58 -0.29
CA SER A 90 -0.29 -18.99 0.05
C SER A 90 -0.18 -19.46 1.49
N LEU A 91 -0.74 -18.69 2.43
CA LEU A 91 -0.75 -19.03 3.86
C LEU A 91 -1.61 -20.26 4.14
N THR A 92 -2.76 -20.38 3.46
CA THR A 92 -3.60 -21.58 3.57
C THR A 92 -2.88 -22.83 3.04
N ALA A 93 -2.18 -22.72 1.92
CA ALA A 93 -1.41 -23.82 1.34
C ALA A 93 -0.25 -24.23 2.24
N ALA A 94 0.52 -23.27 2.77
CA ALA A 94 1.62 -23.53 3.69
C ALA A 94 1.14 -24.33 4.91
N LYS A 95 0.01 -23.90 5.51
CA LYS A 95 -0.60 -24.62 6.63
C LYS A 95 -0.98 -26.06 6.27
N LYS A 96 -1.61 -26.29 5.11
CA LYS A 96 -2.00 -27.64 4.65
C LYS A 96 -0.79 -28.54 4.38
N LEU A 97 0.33 -27.96 3.98
CA LEU A 97 1.57 -28.68 3.69
C LEU A 97 2.46 -28.87 4.93
N ASN A 98 2.01 -28.44 6.13
CA ASN A 98 2.81 -28.40 7.35
C ASN A 98 4.18 -27.71 7.15
N LYS A 99 4.19 -26.67 6.32
CA LYS A 99 5.34 -25.79 6.17
C LYS A 99 5.08 -24.52 6.97
N ASP A 100 6.15 -23.96 7.51
CA ASP A 100 6.10 -22.59 7.99
C ASP A 100 5.85 -21.70 6.76
N GLY A 101 4.72 -20.98 6.81
CA GLY A 101 4.30 -20.04 5.77
C GLY A 101 5.10 -18.76 5.80
#